data_AF-M6K968-F1
#
_entry.id   AF-M6K968-F1
#
_cell.length_a   1.000
_cell.length_b   1.000
_cell.length_c   1.000
_cell.angle_alpha   90.00
_cell.angle_beta   90.00
_cell.angle_gamma   90.00
#
_symmetry.space_group_name_H-M   'P 1'
#
loop_
_entity.id
_entity.type
_entity.pdbx_description
1 polymer ?
#
loop_
_entity_poly.entity_id
_entity_poly.type
_entity_poly.pdbx_seq_one_letter_code
_entity_poly.pdbx_strand_id
1 'polypeptide(L)' 'MGAGEVIKGWDRGVRGMKEGGIRKLTIPPELGYGSRGAGAAIPPNSTLIFEVELLKVY' A
#
# COMPACT_ATOMS: atom_id res chain seq x y z
N MET A 1 -8.30 5.82 -12.29
CA MET A 1 -7.97 4.71 -11.35
C MET A 1 -8.14 5.23 -9.93
N GLY A 2 -8.78 4.48 -9.03
CA GLY A 2 -8.98 4.93 -7.63
C GLY A 2 -10.30 4.53 -6.98
N ALA A 3 -11.04 3.57 -7.54
CA ALA A 3 -12.32 3.11 -6.99
C ALA A 3 -12.13 2.02 -5.91
N GLY A 4 -11.35 2.32 -4.87
CA GLY A 4 -11.30 1.48 -3.66
C GLY A 4 -10.59 0.12 -3.77
N GLU A 5 -9.78 -0.09 -4.82
CA GLU A 5 -9.03 -1.36 -5.00
C GLU A 5 -7.76 -1.44 -4.13
N VAL A 6 -7.25 -0.32 -3.61
CA VAL A 6 -5.99 -0.25 -2.85
C VAL A 6 -6.19 0.25 -1.42
N ILE A 7 -5.33 -0.19 -0.49
CA ILE A 7 -5.35 0.24 0.92
C ILE A 7 -4.93 1.71 1.06
N LYS A 8 -5.44 2.40 2.09
CA LYS A 8 -5.19 3.84 2.33
C LYS A 8 -3.71 4.21 2.40
N GLY A 9 -2.87 3.30 2.91
CA GLY A 9 -1.42 3.51 3.00
C GLY A 9 -0.74 3.60 1.62
N TRP A 10 -1.30 2.96 0.60
CA TRP A 10 -0.80 3.10 -0.77
C TRP A 10 -1.14 4.47 -1.34
N ASP A 11 -2.40 4.91 -1.23
CA ASP A 11 -2.84 6.23 -1.70
C ASP A 11 -1.94 7.37 -1.14
N ARG A 12 -1.58 7.26 0.14
CA ARG A 12 -0.64 8.19 0.79
C ARG A 12 0.81 7.98 0.37
N GLY A 13 1.27 6.73 0.29
CA GLY A 13 2.69 6.40 0.11
C GLY A 13 3.23 6.59 -1.30
N VAL A 14 2.39 6.36 -2.32
CA VAL A 14 2.77 6.49 -3.74
C VAL A 14 2.60 7.90 -4.28
N ARG A 15 1.91 8.77 -3.54
CA ARG A 15 1.69 10.16 -3.95
C ARG A 15 3.02 10.88 -4.16
N GLY A 16 3.15 11.53 -5.31
CA GLY A 16 4.34 12.30 -5.69
C GLY A 16 5.57 11.46 -6.06
N MET A 17 5.43 10.14 -6.24
CA MET A 17 6.49 9.34 -6.87
C MET A 17 6.67 9.72 -8.34
N LYS A 18 7.91 9.64 -8.82
CA LYS A 18 8.26 9.83 -10.23
C LYS A 18 8.42 8.48 -10.91
N GLU A 19 8.18 8.43 -12.22
CA GLU A 19 8.38 7.22 -13.02
C GLU A 19 9.83 6.72 -12.90
N GLY A 20 10.01 5.41 -12.78
CA GLY A 20 11.27 4.75 -12.46
C GLY A 20 11.71 4.85 -11.00
N GLY A 21 10.93 5.50 -10.13
CA GLY A 21 11.26 5.62 -8.71
C GLY A 21 10.89 4.37 -7.92
N ILE A 22 11.81 3.91 -7.06
CA ILE A 22 11.56 2.86 -6.06
C ILE A 22 11.34 3.50 -4.70
N ARG A 23 10.34 3.05 -3.96
CA ARG A 23 10.05 3.49 -2.59
C ARG A 23 9.62 2.33 -1.72
N LYS A 24 10.19 2.28 -0.52
CA LYS A 24 9.71 1.38 0.54
C LYS A 24 8.63 2.07 1.35
N LEU A 25 7.49 1.41 1.52
CA LEU A 25 6.36 1.87 2.30
C LEU A 25 6.16 0.96 3.51
N THR A 26 6.14 1.56 4.70
CA THR A 26 5.72 0.89 5.94
C THR A 26 4.32 1.36 6.28
N ILE A 27 3.35 0.47 6.19
CA ILE A 27 1.94 0.77 6.33
C ILE A 27 1.43 0.12 7.62
N PRO A 28 1.11 0.92 8.67
CA PRO A 28 0.50 0.40 9.88
C PRO A 28 -0.90 -0.17 9.57
N PRO A 29 -1.41 -1.09 10.39
CA PRO A 29 -2.68 -1.77 10.13
C PRO A 29 -3.87 -0.83 9.93
N GLU A 30 -3.90 0.32 10.62
CA GLU A 30 -4.94 1.35 10.47
C GLU A 30 -5.03 1.96 9.06
N LEU A 31 -3.91 1.95 8.32
CA LEU A 31 -3.82 2.38 6.93
C LEU A 31 -3.83 1.19 5.95
N GLY A 32 -3.82 -0.04 6.45
CA GLY A 32 -3.85 -1.29 5.71
C GLY A 32 -5.19 -2.02 5.82
N TYR A 33 -5.15 -3.26 6.30
CA TYR A 33 -6.31 -4.14 6.44
C TYR A 33 -6.94 -4.15 7.85
N GLY A 34 -6.39 -3.36 8.78
CA GLY A 34 -6.87 -3.23 10.14
C GLY A 34 -6.99 -4.57 10.88
N SER A 35 -7.94 -4.63 11.81
CA SER A 35 -8.22 -5.84 12.59
C SER A 35 -8.94 -6.94 11.80
N ARG A 36 -9.31 -6.67 10.54
CA ARG A 36 -9.96 -7.65 9.67
C ARG A 36 -8.97 -8.54 8.94
N GLY A 37 -7.74 -8.04 8.71
CA GLY A 37 -6.75 -8.73 7.88
C GLY A 37 -7.23 -8.88 6.42
N ALA A 38 -6.53 -9.72 5.65
CA ALA A 38 -6.89 -10.05 4.27
C ALA A 38 -6.82 -11.56 4.04
N GLY A 39 -8.00 -12.20 4.03
CA GLY A 39 -8.12 -13.64 3.83
C GLY A 39 -7.29 -14.44 4.84
N ALA A 40 -6.63 -15.50 4.36
CA ALA A 40 -5.68 -16.28 5.16
C ALA A 40 -4.23 -15.76 5.09
N ALA A 41 -3.95 -14.81 4.20
CA ALA A 41 -2.58 -14.37 3.90
C ALA A 41 -2.09 -13.26 4.83
N ILE A 42 -2.99 -12.38 5.30
CA ILE A 42 -2.62 -11.25 6.15
C ILE A 42 -3.40 -11.34 7.47
N PRO A 43 -2.72 -11.64 8.59
CA PRO A 43 -3.34 -11.63 9.91
C PRO A 43 -3.90 -10.26 10.30
N PRO A 44 -4.92 -10.21 11.18
CA PRO A 44 -5.37 -8.99 11.83
C PRO A 44 -4.24 -8.16 12.42
N ASN A 45 -4.33 -6.83 12.31
CA ASN A 45 -3.41 -5.86 12.91
C ASN A 45 -1.95 -5.97 12.44
N SER A 46 -1.70 -6.59 11.28
CA SER A 46 -0.36 -6.66 10.68
C SER A 46 0.10 -5.32 10.13
N THR A 47 1.35 -4.95 10.44
CA THR A 47 2.06 -3.89 9.72
C THR A 47 2.61 -4.45 8.41
N LEU A 48 2.35 -3.77 7.30
CA LEU A 48 2.76 -4.20 5.98
C LEU A 48 3.99 -3.41 5.52
N ILE A 49 4.94 -4.10 4.92
CA ILE A 49 6.13 -3.47 4.33
C ILE A 49 6.11 -3.80 2.84
N PHE A 50 6.02 -2.77 2.01
CA PHE A 50 6.04 -2.90 0.56
C PHE A 50 7.26 -2.21 -0.01
N GLU A 51 7.80 -2.77 -1.09
CA GLU A 51 8.70 -2.07 -1.99
C GLU A 51 7.93 -1.83 -3.28
N VAL A 52 7.76 -0.57 -3.65
CA VAL A 52 6.96 -0.14 -4.80
C VAL A 52 7.89 0.49 -5.82
N GLU A 53 7.85 -0.02 -7.03
CA GLU A 53 8.50 0.57 -8.20
C GLU A 53 7.43 1.21 -9.10
N LEU A 54 7.56 2.51 -9.38
CA LEU A 54 6.64 3.20 -10.28
C LEU A 54 7.08 2.98 -11.74
N LEU A 55 6.53 1.96 -12.38
CA LEU A 55 6.92 1.59 -13.75
C LEU A 55 6.48 2.61 -14.80
N LYS A 56 5.23 3.11 -14.74
CA LYS A 56 4.69 4.06 -15.73
C LYS A 56 3.44 4.77 -15.22
N VAL A 57 3.27 6.04 -15.57
CA VAL A 57 2.04 6.81 -15.35
C VAL A 57 1.31 6.94 -16.69
N TYR A 58 0.05 6.49 -16.76
CA TYR A 58 -0.81 6.61 -17.95
C TYR A 58 -1.85 7.70 -17.74
#